data_AF-A0A9P8Q5N3-F1
#
_entry.id   AF-A0A9P8Q5N3-F1
#
_cell.length_a   1.000
_cell.length_b   1.000
_cell.length_c   1.000
_cell.angle_alpha   90.00
_cell.angle_beta   90.00
_cell.angle_gamma   90.00
#
_symmetry.space_group_name_H-M   'P 1'
#
loop_
_entity.id
_entity.type
_entity.pdbx_description
1 polymer ?
#
loop_
_entity_poly.entity_id
_entity_poly.type
_entity_poly.pdbx_seq_one_letter_code
_entity_poly.pdbx_strand_id
1 'polypeptide(L)'
;SLDLVKLISGHIVERLIDNQHLITSAGTSDSSSVSLTLSKQQSGTHVSIQDQLNSLYCTLQMIDSFPSSLKQKAVQFNQSAIKKHILANIIKPQAEKILNSEKIRSDLLQLDQKLLDSNFKFSTLEGVQYWIQDDELALMIEESKYESVFEQLRTTVLQFNGFAQLVEREVQTLTPAVANLAKPVEIKPEPSLSKKDKSEEEEWGDWDEGEDELGSLELSPVEKKVNKSPISASNKKNRLSMLIKGEDGQDADQQEEWGAWGAEEEPLELDLDEQEHLKGINEGADPEEEWDAWGEQEENLSDLEDTAGQTYKSSKLPEQLFSVLNNSKIANPEHLHNLVLALKLFLLNVKSVDVWQVHNEFRSLAMLLHPSNPQLSQLLQHECSNIIRDQLSQLQSQIHQVISLKLSSFSPDLIKDQLQSTLSLTPLLHSFRSLLADLKSTLPESESIQLTNRLTAQWHEFLIDLVLNSRQQIGEEESHNLSHILNFILDFKLTPTAASASEHRLSNVTQILTSHLSDIMTSFYDGDLYDLSTEELIRLIELLFVQSDVRERCLGEIKEVREGF
;
A
#
# COMPACT_ATOMS: atom_id res chain seq x y z
N SER A 1 -16.04 48.81 29.23
CA SER A 1 -16.95 48.61 28.08
C SER A 1 -16.54 47.42 27.23
N LEU A 2 -15.26 47.27 26.86
CA LEU A 2 -14.75 46.12 26.09
C LEU A 2 -14.97 44.77 26.80
N ASP A 3 -14.72 44.70 28.11
CA ASP A 3 -14.92 43.45 28.88
C ASP A 3 -16.39 43.11 29.09
N LEU A 4 -17.25 44.13 29.21
CA LEU A 4 -18.70 43.94 29.25
C LEU A 4 -19.21 43.43 27.89
N VAL A 5 -18.68 43.95 26.78
CA VAL A 5 -19.02 43.49 25.42
C VAL A 5 -18.50 42.08 25.19
N LYS A 6 -17.31 41.71 25.63
CA LYS A 6 -16.81 40.32 25.56
C LYS A 6 -17.62 39.36 26.42
N LEU A 7 -17.99 39.77 27.63
CA LEU A 7 -18.80 39.00 28.58
C LEU A 7 -20.23 38.82 28.07
N ILE A 8 -20.82 39.86 27.48
CA ILE A 8 -22.16 39.85 26.89
C ILE A 8 -22.12 39.11 25.55
N SER A 9 -21.25 39.45 24.60
CA SER A 9 -21.29 38.86 23.26
C SER A 9 -20.87 37.39 23.22
N GLY A 10 -19.80 36.99 23.91
CA GLY A 10 -19.32 35.61 23.85
C GLY A 10 -20.21 34.64 24.61
N HIS A 11 -20.47 34.91 25.89
CA HIS A 11 -21.31 34.02 26.67
C HIS A 11 -22.77 34.09 26.31
N ILE A 12 -23.31 35.22 25.84
CA ILE A 12 -24.73 35.28 25.45
C ILE A 12 -24.90 34.71 24.04
N VAL A 13 -23.99 34.87 23.08
CA VAL A 13 -24.19 34.25 21.77
C VAL A 13 -24.00 32.74 21.85
N GLU A 14 -22.94 32.24 22.49
CA GLU A 14 -22.80 30.79 22.73
C GLU A 14 -23.96 30.25 23.57
N ARG A 15 -24.39 30.93 24.65
CA ARG A 15 -25.52 30.43 25.46
C ARG A 15 -26.90 30.65 24.83
N LEU A 16 -27.15 31.67 24.02
CA LEU A 16 -28.43 31.83 23.32
C LEU A 16 -28.53 30.81 22.19
N ILE A 17 -27.40 30.49 21.55
CA ILE A 17 -27.27 29.40 20.57
C ILE A 17 -27.46 28.04 21.26
N ASP A 18 -26.82 27.80 22.40
CA ASP A 18 -26.91 26.53 23.12
C ASP A 18 -28.26 26.37 23.86
N ASN A 19 -28.92 27.47 24.23
CA ASN A 19 -30.20 27.49 24.96
C ASN A 19 -31.39 27.95 24.11
N GLN A 20 -31.33 27.76 22.78
CA GLN A 20 -32.37 28.14 21.80
C GLN A 20 -33.81 27.74 22.20
N HIS A 21 -33.99 26.66 22.94
CA HIS A 21 -35.28 26.13 23.39
C HIS A 21 -35.96 26.96 24.51
N LEU A 22 -35.22 27.81 25.24
CA LEU A 22 -35.77 28.61 26.35
C LEU A 22 -36.38 29.94 25.89
N ILE A 23 -36.07 30.41 24.69
CA ILE A 23 -36.47 31.74 24.19
C ILE A 23 -37.80 31.66 23.45
N THR A 24 -38.04 30.59 22.68
CA THR A 24 -39.27 30.39 21.90
C THR A 24 -40.51 30.19 22.78
N SER A 25 -40.37 29.64 23.99
CA SER A 25 -41.50 29.47 24.93
C SER A 25 -41.95 30.76 25.63
N ALA A 26 -41.20 31.86 25.53
CA ALA A 26 -41.52 33.13 26.20
C ALA A 26 -42.28 34.14 25.31
N GLY A 27 -42.50 33.81 24.03
CA GLY A 27 -42.96 34.76 23.00
C GLY A 27 -44.46 35.02 22.89
N THR A 28 -45.31 34.52 23.79
CA THR A 28 -46.78 34.68 23.64
C THR A 28 -47.49 35.36 24.81
N SER A 29 -46.77 36.05 25.71
CA SER A 29 -47.43 36.82 26.78
C SER A 29 -46.81 38.19 27.00
N ASP A 30 -47.59 39.23 26.68
CA ASP A 30 -47.33 40.61 27.03
C ASP A 30 -47.25 40.77 28.56
N SER A 31 -46.04 40.67 29.14
CA SER A 31 -45.74 41.30 30.42
C SER A 31 -44.22 41.41 30.63
N SER A 32 -43.82 42.59 31.10
CA SER A 32 -42.44 43.00 31.32
C SER A 32 -41.83 42.34 32.58
N SER A 33 -41.37 41.10 32.47
CA SER A 33 -40.26 40.56 33.27
C SER A 33 -39.90 39.14 32.82
N VAL A 34 -38.81 39.02 32.05
CA VAL A 34 -38.23 37.72 31.70
C VAL A 34 -37.31 37.27 32.84
N SER A 35 -37.77 36.35 33.69
CA SER A 35 -36.92 35.63 34.63
C SER A 35 -36.35 34.37 33.95
N LEU A 36 -35.06 34.38 33.60
CA LEU A 36 -34.36 33.19 33.09
C LEU A 36 -34.04 32.24 34.26
N THR A 37 -34.89 31.24 34.51
CA THR A 37 -34.53 30.10 35.36
C THR A 37 -33.84 29.02 34.54
N LEU A 38 -32.58 28.75 34.87
CA LEU A 38 -31.77 27.67 34.30
C LEU A 38 -32.24 26.31 34.82
N SER A 39 -33.06 25.60 34.05
CA SER A 39 -33.26 24.15 34.22
C SER A 39 -32.48 23.41 33.15
N LYS A 40 -31.64 22.46 33.59
CA LYS A 40 -30.85 21.59 32.71
C LYS A 40 -31.79 20.52 32.13
N GLN A 41 -32.36 20.77 30.95
CA GLN A 41 -33.30 19.83 30.32
C GLN A 41 -32.59 18.93 29.29
N GLN A 42 -33.06 17.69 29.18
CA GLN A 42 -32.46 16.60 28.42
C GLN A 42 -32.42 16.90 26.92
N SER A 43 -31.26 16.63 26.30
CA SER A 43 -31.02 16.62 24.86
C SER A 43 -31.98 15.66 24.15
N GLY A 44 -33.00 16.17 23.46
CA GLY A 44 -33.92 15.29 22.72
C GLY A 44 -35.03 15.95 21.91
N THR A 45 -35.35 17.23 22.13
CA THR A 45 -36.35 17.91 21.30
C THR A 45 -35.70 18.52 20.06
N HIS A 46 -35.98 17.97 18.89
CA HIS A 46 -35.60 18.56 17.61
C HIS A 46 -36.16 19.98 17.51
N VAL A 47 -35.30 20.99 17.62
CA VAL A 47 -35.67 22.40 17.41
C VAL A 47 -35.99 22.58 15.92
N SER A 48 -37.12 23.21 15.60
CA SER A 48 -37.49 23.47 14.21
C SER A 48 -36.47 24.41 13.55
N ILE A 49 -36.17 24.20 12.26
CA ILE A 49 -35.31 25.10 11.48
C ILE A 49 -35.80 26.54 11.60
N GLN A 50 -37.12 26.74 11.59
CA GLN A 50 -37.71 28.07 11.74
C GLN A 50 -37.36 28.71 13.08
N ASP A 51 -37.34 27.93 14.16
CA ASP A 51 -37.02 28.43 15.50
C ASP A 51 -35.53 28.79 15.59
N GLN A 52 -34.66 28.00 14.94
CA GLN A 52 -33.23 28.29 14.85
C GLN A 52 -32.96 29.56 14.03
N LEU A 53 -33.66 29.75 12.90
CA LEU A 53 -33.57 30.96 12.07
C LEU A 53 -34.11 32.18 12.81
N ASN A 54 -35.25 32.05 13.49
CA ASN A 54 -35.82 33.12 14.31
C ASN A 54 -34.88 33.53 15.44
N SER A 55 -34.24 32.56 16.10
CA SER A 55 -33.22 32.83 17.13
C SER A 55 -32.02 33.60 16.58
N LEU A 56 -31.54 33.24 15.38
CA LEU A 56 -30.49 33.99 14.71
C LEU A 56 -30.94 35.40 14.34
N TYR A 57 -32.15 35.58 13.83
CA TYR A 57 -32.70 36.91 13.56
C TYR A 57 -32.79 37.78 14.81
N CYS A 58 -33.24 37.23 15.94
CA CYS A 58 -33.25 37.95 17.22
C CYS A 58 -31.83 38.35 17.66
N THR A 59 -30.85 37.47 17.44
CA THR A 59 -29.44 37.75 17.75
C THR A 59 -28.89 38.87 16.88
N LEU A 60 -29.19 38.87 15.58
CA LEU A 60 -28.78 39.94 14.66
C LEU A 60 -29.46 41.27 15.00
N GLN A 61 -30.76 41.25 15.29
CA GLN A 61 -31.49 42.45 15.72
C GLN A 61 -30.92 43.03 17.02
N MET A 62 -30.51 42.18 17.96
CA MET A 62 -29.82 42.62 19.18
C MET A 62 -28.47 43.28 18.85
N ILE A 63 -27.66 42.67 17.97
CA ILE A 63 -26.37 43.24 17.54
C ILE A 63 -26.57 44.59 16.83
N ASP A 64 -27.60 44.69 16.00
CA ASP A 64 -27.94 45.92 15.26
C ASP A 64 -28.41 47.05 16.19
N SER A 65 -28.97 46.72 17.36
CA SER A 65 -29.37 47.72 18.36
C SER A 65 -28.19 48.38 19.09
N PHE A 66 -26.97 47.85 18.95
CA PHE A 66 -25.79 48.44 19.59
C PHE A 66 -25.33 49.73 18.89
N PRO A 67 -24.76 50.69 19.64
CA PRO A 67 -24.07 51.85 19.05
C PRO A 67 -23.00 51.41 18.04
N SER A 68 -22.78 52.20 16.98
CA SER A 68 -21.91 51.85 15.84
C SER A 68 -20.52 51.32 16.24
N SER A 69 -19.89 51.92 17.24
CA SER A 69 -18.57 51.51 17.75
C SER A 69 -18.57 50.16 18.48
N LEU A 70 -19.71 49.76 19.06
CA LEU A 70 -19.91 48.47 19.71
C LEU A 70 -20.42 47.41 18.72
N LYS A 71 -21.29 47.80 17.78
CA LYS A 71 -21.79 46.93 16.70
C LYS A 71 -20.64 46.31 15.93
N GLN A 72 -19.68 47.10 15.46
CA GLN A 72 -18.54 46.58 14.69
C GLN A 72 -17.71 45.55 15.46
N LYS A 73 -17.48 45.78 16.76
CA LYS A 73 -16.75 44.84 17.62
C LYS A 73 -17.56 43.56 17.89
N ALA A 74 -18.86 43.69 18.09
CA ALA A 74 -19.76 42.55 18.26
C ALA A 74 -19.83 41.70 16.99
N VAL A 75 -19.88 42.31 15.80
CA VAL A 75 -19.83 41.60 14.51
C VAL A 75 -18.52 40.83 14.37
N GLN A 76 -17.37 41.50 14.53
CA GLN A 76 -16.05 40.85 14.43
C GLN A 76 -15.89 39.67 15.41
N PHE A 77 -16.38 39.85 16.63
CA PHE A 77 -16.29 38.82 17.65
C PHE A 77 -17.18 37.60 17.34
N ASN A 78 -18.41 37.83 16.86
CA ASN A 78 -19.38 36.77 16.64
C ASN A 78 -19.32 36.14 15.25
N GLN A 79 -18.60 36.72 14.30
CA GLN A 79 -18.61 36.29 12.90
C GLN A 79 -18.28 34.80 12.73
N SER A 80 -17.19 34.33 13.35
CA SER A 80 -16.80 32.90 13.26
C SER A 80 -17.81 31.97 13.94
N ALA A 81 -18.35 32.38 15.09
CA ALA A 81 -19.33 31.59 15.84
C ALA A 81 -20.67 31.46 15.10
N ILE A 82 -21.19 32.58 14.57
CA ILE A 82 -22.43 32.60 13.77
C ILE A 82 -22.24 31.79 12.50
N LYS A 83 -21.10 31.94 11.80
CA LYS A 83 -20.76 31.15 10.62
C LYS A 83 -20.78 29.65 10.92
N LYS A 84 -20.04 29.24 11.95
CA LYS A 84 -19.95 27.83 12.38
C LYS A 84 -21.32 27.29 12.79
N HIS A 85 -22.14 28.08 13.49
CA HIS A 85 -23.49 27.68 13.90
C HIS A 85 -24.43 27.50 12.71
N ILE A 86 -24.46 28.45 11.77
CA ILE A 86 -25.29 28.33 10.56
C ILE A 86 -24.89 27.08 9.77
N LEU A 87 -23.59 26.90 9.51
CA LEU A 87 -23.11 25.76 8.73
C LEU A 87 -23.34 24.42 9.46
N ALA A 88 -22.84 24.29 10.68
CA ALA A 88 -22.79 23.00 11.39
C ALA A 88 -24.12 22.60 12.02
N ASN A 89 -24.96 23.55 12.45
CA ASN A 89 -26.17 23.26 13.22
C ASN A 89 -27.48 23.49 12.45
N ILE A 90 -27.46 24.30 11.38
CA ILE A 90 -28.65 24.56 10.56
C ILE A 90 -28.52 23.91 9.19
N ILE A 91 -27.48 24.23 8.43
CA ILE A 91 -27.37 23.81 7.03
C ILE A 91 -27.02 22.33 6.92
N LYS A 92 -25.86 21.88 7.42
CA LYS A 92 -25.42 20.48 7.28
C LYS A 92 -26.47 19.46 7.80
N PRO A 93 -27.04 19.60 9.02
CA PRO A 93 -27.99 18.61 9.54
C PRO A 93 -29.35 18.61 8.86
N GLN A 94 -29.66 19.64 8.06
CA GLN A 94 -30.97 19.81 7.43
C GLN A 94 -30.86 20.00 5.91
N ALA A 95 -29.70 19.67 5.32
CA ALA A 95 -29.41 19.93 3.92
C ALA A 95 -30.49 19.33 2.99
N GLU A 96 -30.97 18.12 3.28
CA GLU A 96 -32.06 17.48 2.52
C GLU A 96 -33.41 18.23 2.64
N LYS A 97 -33.74 18.79 3.81
CA LYS A 97 -34.96 19.60 3.98
C LYS A 97 -34.83 20.96 3.30
N ILE A 98 -33.63 21.55 3.33
CA ILE A 98 -33.32 22.81 2.64
C ILE A 98 -33.42 22.58 1.13
N LEU A 99 -32.85 21.50 0.62
CA LEU A 99 -32.94 21.11 -0.78
C LEU A 99 -34.42 20.90 -1.20
N ASN A 100 -35.25 20.30 -0.36
CA ASN A 100 -36.64 20.03 -0.73
C ASN A 100 -37.65 21.16 -0.42
N SER A 101 -37.22 22.28 0.19
CA SER A 101 -38.12 23.35 0.65
C SER A 101 -37.68 24.74 0.20
N GLU A 102 -38.33 25.25 -0.85
CA GLU A 102 -38.11 26.60 -1.38
C GLU A 102 -38.31 27.69 -0.32
N LYS A 103 -39.27 27.48 0.60
CA LYS A 103 -39.50 28.41 1.72
C LYS A 103 -38.27 28.52 2.63
N ILE A 104 -37.68 27.39 3.03
CA ILE A 104 -36.51 27.39 3.91
C ILE A 104 -35.31 28.04 3.21
N ARG A 105 -35.13 27.80 1.90
CA ARG A 105 -34.08 28.46 1.11
C ARG A 105 -34.29 29.97 1.04
N SER A 106 -35.51 30.43 0.78
CA SER A 106 -35.84 31.85 0.81
C SER A 106 -35.54 32.48 2.17
N ASP A 107 -35.89 31.81 3.26
CA ASP A 107 -35.61 32.31 4.62
C ASP A 107 -34.09 32.36 4.90
N LEU A 108 -33.32 31.37 4.43
CA LEU A 108 -31.85 31.37 4.52
C LEU A 108 -31.21 32.49 3.67
N LEU A 109 -31.71 32.75 2.47
CA LEU A 109 -31.28 33.88 1.63
C LEU A 109 -31.59 35.23 2.29
N GLN A 110 -32.76 35.37 2.91
CA GLN A 110 -33.09 36.56 3.69
C GLN A 110 -32.17 36.71 4.90
N LEU A 111 -31.78 35.61 5.55
CA LEU A 111 -30.80 35.64 6.63
C LEU A 111 -29.42 36.11 6.12
N ASP A 112 -28.98 35.61 4.98
CA ASP A 112 -27.72 36.03 4.35
C ASP A 112 -27.71 37.53 4.04
N GLN A 113 -28.80 38.03 3.45
CA GLN A 113 -28.95 39.46 3.18
C GLN A 113 -28.91 40.29 4.46
N LYS A 114 -29.58 39.84 5.54
CA LYS A 114 -29.50 40.54 6.83
C LYS A 114 -28.10 40.51 7.44
N LEU A 115 -27.36 39.41 7.29
CA LEU A 115 -25.98 39.34 7.75
C LEU A 115 -25.10 40.37 7.01
N LEU A 116 -25.28 40.51 5.69
CA LEU A 116 -24.61 41.53 4.89
C LEU A 116 -25.00 42.95 5.34
N ASP A 117 -26.29 43.22 5.56
CA ASP A 117 -26.78 44.51 6.04
C ASP A 117 -26.23 44.87 7.44
N SER A 118 -26.00 43.85 8.29
CA SER A 118 -25.37 44.00 9.60
C SER A 118 -23.84 44.15 9.55
N ASN A 119 -23.23 44.17 8.35
CA ASN A 119 -21.78 44.24 8.08
C ASN A 119 -20.97 42.97 8.42
N PHE A 120 -21.59 41.78 8.42
CA PHE A 120 -20.81 40.53 8.46
C PHE A 120 -20.13 40.32 7.11
N LYS A 121 -18.82 40.04 7.14
CA LYS A 121 -18.00 39.88 5.92
C LYS A 121 -17.67 38.42 5.69
N PHE A 122 -18.56 37.66 5.05
CA PHE A 122 -18.19 36.34 4.55
C PHE A 122 -17.50 36.47 3.19
N SER A 123 -16.50 35.65 2.90
CA SER A 123 -16.01 35.56 1.53
C SER A 123 -17.10 34.96 0.63
N THR A 124 -17.01 35.15 -0.68
CA THR A 124 -18.02 34.65 -1.65
C THR A 124 -18.21 33.14 -1.58
N LEU A 125 -17.18 32.39 -1.19
CA LEU A 125 -17.19 30.94 -0.98
C LEU A 125 -17.68 30.53 0.43
N GLU A 126 -18.01 31.50 1.27
CA GLU A 126 -18.38 31.30 2.68
C GLU A 126 -19.72 31.92 3.06
N GLY A 127 -20.41 32.54 2.09
CA GLY A 127 -21.75 33.08 2.27
C GLY A 127 -22.78 31.97 2.37
N VAL A 128 -23.91 32.24 3.03
CA VAL A 128 -25.01 31.26 3.14
C VAL A 128 -25.54 30.91 1.74
N GLN A 129 -25.54 31.88 0.82
CA GLN A 129 -25.92 31.67 -0.57
C GLN A 129 -25.08 30.57 -1.27
N TYR A 130 -23.79 30.45 -0.97
CA TYR A 130 -22.92 29.42 -1.54
C TYR A 130 -23.35 28.02 -1.06
N TRP A 131 -23.53 27.85 0.26
CA TRP A 131 -23.87 26.56 0.86
C TRP A 131 -25.26 26.04 0.54
N ILE A 132 -26.17 26.91 0.08
CA ILE A 132 -27.53 26.51 -0.31
C ILE A 132 -27.70 26.34 -1.83
N GLN A 133 -26.60 26.42 -2.59
CA GLN A 133 -26.62 26.01 -4.00
C GLN A 133 -26.93 24.51 -4.08
N ASP A 134 -27.66 24.10 -5.11
CA ASP A 134 -28.15 22.73 -5.23
C ASP A 134 -26.99 21.71 -5.23
N ASP A 135 -25.89 22.03 -5.91
CA ASP A 135 -24.71 21.17 -5.99
C ASP A 135 -23.99 21.02 -4.63
N GLU A 136 -23.81 22.12 -3.91
CA GLU A 136 -23.18 22.13 -2.58
C GLU A 136 -24.04 21.42 -1.53
N LEU A 137 -25.36 21.62 -1.57
CA LEU A 137 -26.29 20.87 -0.71
C LEU A 137 -26.28 19.38 -1.04
N ALA A 138 -26.24 19.01 -2.33
CA ALA A 138 -26.14 17.62 -2.74
C ALA A 138 -24.87 16.96 -2.20
N LEU A 139 -23.72 17.64 -2.30
CA LEU A 139 -22.45 17.20 -1.71
C LEU A 139 -22.55 17.07 -0.18
N MET A 140 -23.09 18.06 0.53
CA MET A 140 -23.25 17.98 1.99
C MET A 140 -24.20 16.85 2.43
N ILE A 141 -25.26 16.58 1.67
CA ILE A 141 -26.16 15.43 1.92
C ILE A 141 -25.39 14.13 1.73
N GLU A 142 -24.58 14.04 0.67
CA GLU A 142 -23.75 12.86 0.42
C GLU A 142 -22.70 12.65 1.52
N GLU A 143 -21.97 13.70 1.93
CA GLU A 143 -21.04 13.67 3.06
C GLU A 143 -21.73 13.21 4.35
N SER A 144 -22.93 13.75 4.65
CA SER A 144 -23.67 13.37 5.86
C SER A 144 -24.13 11.92 5.82
N LYS A 145 -24.50 11.40 4.65
CA LYS A 145 -24.84 9.98 4.47
C LYS A 145 -23.61 9.11 4.66
N TYR A 146 -22.49 9.48 4.04
CA TYR A 146 -21.20 8.81 4.22
C TYR A 146 -20.80 8.75 5.70
N GLU A 147 -20.84 9.88 6.42
CA GLU A 147 -20.45 9.95 7.83
C GLU A 147 -21.36 9.08 8.71
N SER A 148 -22.67 9.08 8.43
CA SER A 148 -23.62 8.20 9.14
C SER A 148 -23.30 6.72 8.93
N VAL A 149 -22.94 6.34 7.71
CA VAL A 149 -22.60 4.96 7.35
C VAL A 149 -21.26 4.57 7.95
N PHE A 150 -20.27 5.44 7.91
CA PHE A 150 -18.98 5.28 8.55
C PHE A 150 -19.14 4.99 10.05
N GLU A 151 -19.91 5.80 10.78
CA GLU A 151 -20.16 5.60 12.21
C GLU A 151 -20.98 4.33 12.50
N GLN A 152 -21.92 3.95 11.63
CA GLN A 152 -22.63 2.67 11.73
C GLN A 152 -21.69 1.48 11.54
N LEU A 153 -20.79 1.52 10.55
CA LEU A 153 -19.78 0.46 10.34
C LEU A 153 -18.85 0.36 11.55
N ARG A 154 -18.31 1.50 11.99
CA ARG A 154 -17.45 1.57 13.17
C ARG A 154 -18.13 0.97 14.40
N THR A 155 -19.36 1.37 14.67
CA THR A 155 -20.15 0.88 15.81
C THR A 155 -20.42 -0.62 15.67
N THR A 156 -20.77 -1.09 14.47
CA THR A 156 -21.01 -2.51 14.19
C THR A 156 -19.77 -3.35 14.46
N VAL A 157 -18.60 -2.94 13.95
CA VAL A 157 -17.33 -3.64 14.16
C VAL A 157 -16.94 -3.65 15.64
N LEU A 158 -16.98 -2.49 16.31
CA LEU A 158 -16.55 -2.38 17.71
C LEU A 158 -17.48 -3.10 18.70
N GLN A 159 -18.76 -3.24 18.38
CA GLN A 159 -19.73 -3.94 19.23
C GLN A 159 -19.83 -5.44 18.91
N PHE A 160 -19.19 -5.90 17.84
CA PHE A 160 -19.23 -7.30 17.43
C PHE A 160 -18.37 -8.17 18.34
N ASN A 161 -19.02 -8.98 19.18
CA ASN A 161 -18.36 -9.93 20.08
C ASN A 161 -18.20 -11.33 19.46
N GLY A 162 -18.60 -11.51 18.19
CA GLY A 162 -18.70 -12.81 17.54
C GLY A 162 -17.44 -13.30 16.83
N PHE A 163 -16.29 -12.62 16.96
CA PHE A 163 -15.07 -12.98 16.23
C PHE A 163 -14.55 -14.40 16.56
N ALA A 164 -14.83 -14.91 17.76
CA ALA A 164 -14.50 -16.28 18.15
C ALA A 164 -15.48 -17.33 17.60
N GLN A 165 -16.65 -16.92 17.09
CA GLN A 165 -17.68 -17.81 16.53
C GLN A 165 -17.54 -17.88 15.02
N LEU A 166 -16.52 -18.60 14.56
CA LEU A 166 -16.28 -18.81 13.14
C LEU A 166 -17.34 -19.74 12.53
N VAL A 167 -17.83 -19.34 11.36
CA VAL A 167 -18.75 -20.09 10.51
C VAL A 167 -17.96 -20.56 9.29
N GLU A 168 -18.11 -21.85 8.98
CA GLU A 168 -17.55 -22.42 7.76
C GLU A 168 -18.43 -22.02 6.57
N ARG A 169 -17.81 -21.44 5.54
CA ARG A 169 -18.45 -20.95 4.32
C ARG A 169 -17.87 -21.69 3.13
N GLU A 170 -18.72 -22.11 2.22
CA GLU A 170 -18.29 -22.66 0.92
C GLU A 170 -17.91 -21.52 -0.03
N VAL A 171 -16.80 -21.68 -0.73
CA VAL A 171 -16.39 -20.84 -1.85
C VAL A 171 -17.39 -21.08 -2.98
N GLN A 172 -18.33 -20.16 -3.13
CA GLN A 172 -19.17 -20.12 -4.32
C GLN A 172 -18.33 -19.53 -5.44
N THR A 173 -18.05 -20.32 -6.47
CA THR A 173 -17.50 -19.77 -7.71
C THR A 173 -18.51 -18.75 -8.21
N LEU A 174 -18.08 -17.48 -8.30
CA LEU A 174 -18.84 -16.44 -8.98
C LEU A 174 -18.86 -16.84 -10.47
N THR A 175 -19.76 -17.75 -10.83
CA THR A 175 -19.99 -18.09 -12.23
C THR A 175 -20.43 -16.80 -12.89
N PRO A 176 -19.68 -16.24 -13.87
CA PRO A 176 -20.13 -15.05 -14.56
C PRO A 176 -21.47 -15.38 -15.21
N ALA A 177 -22.54 -14.75 -14.74
CA ALA A 177 -23.91 -14.97 -15.20
C ALA A 177 -24.16 -14.50 -16.66
N VAL A 178 -23.12 -14.41 -17.49
CA VAL A 178 -23.14 -13.96 -18.87
C VAL A 178 -23.51 -15.10 -19.85
N ALA A 179 -23.41 -16.37 -19.45
CA ALA A 179 -23.66 -17.49 -20.37
C ALA A 179 -25.15 -17.79 -20.68
N ASN A 180 -26.12 -17.22 -19.95
CA ASN A 180 -27.54 -17.55 -20.11
C ASN A 180 -28.41 -16.53 -20.86
N LEU A 181 -27.82 -15.48 -21.45
CA LEU A 181 -28.54 -14.52 -22.31
C LEU A 181 -28.31 -14.70 -23.82
N ALA A 182 -27.43 -15.62 -24.24
CA ALA A 182 -27.22 -15.93 -25.67
C ALA A 182 -28.14 -17.07 -26.14
N LYS A 183 -29.46 -16.86 -26.14
CA LYS A 183 -30.33 -17.55 -27.11
C LYS A 183 -30.52 -16.59 -28.28
N PRO A 184 -30.09 -16.93 -29.51
CA PRO A 184 -30.28 -16.06 -30.65
C PRO A 184 -31.77 -15.92 -30.92
N VAL A 185 -32.25 -14.68 -30.84
CA VAL A 185 -33.59 -14.31 -31.31
C VAL A 185 -33.59 -14.51 -32.83
N GLU A 186 -34.46 -15.40 -33.33
CA GLU A 186 -34.75 -15.52 -34.75
C GLU A 186 -35.27 -14.17 -35.29
N ILE A 187 -34.45 -13.48 -36.06
CA ILE A 187 -34.85 -12.28 -36.80
C ILE A 187 -35.59 -12.72 -38.07
N LYS A 188 -36.88 -12.40 -38.16
CA LYS A 188 -37.63 -12.42 -39.42
C LYS A 188 -37.15 -11.28 -40.34
N PRO A 189 -36.91 -11.51 -41.64
CA PRO A 189 -36.54 -10.46 -42.55
C PRO A 189 -37.79 -9.72 -43.06
N GLU A 190 -37.77 -8.40 -42.98
CA GLU A 190 -38.66 -7.51 -43.73
C GLU A 190 -37.86 -6.31 -44.28
N PRO A 191 -38.35 -5.59 -45.29
CA PRO A 191 -37.69 -5.59 -46.60
C PRO A 191 -36.94 -4.29 -46.91
N SER A 192 -36.02 -4.42 -47.86
CA SER A 192 -35.20 -3.39 -48.47
C SER A 192 -35.97 -2.16 -48.94
N LEU A 193 -35.53 -0.96 -48.52
CA LEU A 193 -35.87 0.30 -49.15
C LEU A 193 -34.62 1.12 -49.49
N SER A 194 -34.48 1.28 -50.81
CA SER A 194 -33.79 2.26 -51.64
C SER A 194 -32.85 3.32 -51.02
N LYS A 195 -31.65 3.33 -51.61
CA LYS A 195 -30.70 4.44 -51.80
C LYS A 195 -31.32 5.84 -51.91
N LYS A 196 -30.71 6.81 -51.23
CA LYS A 196 -30.57 8.17 -51.77
C LYS A 196 -29.31 8.85 -51.22
N ASP A 197 -28.66 9.59 -52.13
CA ASP A 197 -27.34 10.20 -52.02
C ASP A 197 -27.26 11.44 -51.11
N LYS A 198 -25.98 11.86 -50.90
CA LYS A 198 -25.42 13.21 -50.62
C LYS A 198 -25.19 13.53 -49.14
N SER A 199 -23.93 13.50 -48.68
CA SER A 199 -22.80 14.40 -48.91
C SER A 199 -22.76 15.50 -47.86
N GLU A 200 -21.91 15.34 -46.86
CA GLU A 200 -21.33 16.42 -46.05
C GLU A 200 -20.09 15.81 -45.38
N GLU A 201 -18.92 16.13 -45.94
CA GLU A 201 -17.61 15.93 -45.33
C GLU A 201 -17.47 17.02 -44.26
N GLU A 202 -17.48 16.63 -42.98
CA GLU A 202 -17.04 17.49 -41.89
C GLU A 202 -15.59 17.16 -41.54
N GLU A 203 -14.77 18.17 -41.85
CA GLU A 203 -13.35 18.37 -41.64
C GLU A 203 -13.07 18.42 -40.13
N TRP A 204 -12.47 17.36 -39.58
CA TRP A 204 -12.02 17.31 -38.19
C TRP A 204 -10.72 18.09 -38.05
N GLY A 205 -10.82 19.26 -37.44
CA GLY A 205 -9.70 20.14 -37.12
C GLY A 205 -8.80 19.58 -36.03
N ASP A 206 -7.51 19.64 -36.31
CA ASP A 206 -6.37 19.59 -35.39
C ASP A 206 -6.63 20.46 -34.14
N TRP A 207 -6.56 19.85 -32.97
CA TRP A 207 -6.39 20.55 -31.71
C TRP A 207 -4.96 20.34 -31.25
N ASP A 208 -4.11 21.29 -31.61
CA ASP A 208 -2.76 21.48 -31.10
C ASP A 208 -2.87 21.80 -29.59
N GLU A 209 -2.35 20.90 -28.75
CA GLU A 209 -2.26 21.07 -27.30
C GLU A 209 -1.17 22.10 -26.99
N GLY A 210 -1.61 23.28 -26.54
CA GLY A 210 -0.73 24.32 -26.02
C GLY A 210 -0.14 23.90 -24.68
N GLU A 211 1.18 23.69 -24.67
CA GLU A 211 2.00 23.61 -23.47
C GLU A 211 2.05 24.98 -22.77
N ASP A 212 1.28 25.12 -21.68
CA ASP A 212 1.40 26.28 -20.80
C ASP A 212 2.55 26.07 -19.80
N GLU A 213 3.59 26.89 -19.99
CA GLU A 213 4.75 27.07 -19.10
C GLU A 213 4.32 27.46 -17.68
N LEU A 214 4.38 26.51 -16.73
CA LEU A 214 4.32 26.80 -15.30
C LEU A 214 5.71 27.18 -14.79
N GLY A 215 5.86 28.46 -14.45
CA GLY A 215 7.06 29.08 -13.92
C GLY A 215 7.54 28.48 -12.59
N SER A 216 8.79 28.01 -12.60
CA SER A 216 9.56 27.60 -11.43
C SER A 216 9.86 28.80 -10.52
N LEU A 217 9.27 28.81 -9.33
CA LEU A 217 9.61 29.72 -8.24
C LEU A 217 10.89 29.25 -7.54
N GLU A 218 11.97 30.00 -7.75
CA GLU A 218 13.26 29.84 -7.06
C GLU A 218 13.09 29.99 -5.54
N LEU A 219 13.39 28.93 -4.79
CA LEU A 219 13.62 28.98 -3.35
C LEU A 219 15.12 29.14 -3.08
N SER A 220 15.46 30.26 -2.45
CA SER A 220 16.80 30.64 -1.97
C SER A 220 17.40 29.61 -0.98
N PRO A 221 18.73 29.34 -1.02
CA PRO A 221 19.36 28.37 -0.13
C PRO A 221 19.66 28.95 1.26
N VAL A 222 19.32 28.17 2.29
CA VAL A 222 19.64 28.40 3.70
C VAL A 222 21.10 28.08 3.99
N GLU A 223 21.83 29.05 4.53
CA GLU A 223 23.22 28.94 4.99
C GLU A 223 23.39 27.90 6.11
N LYS A 224 24.12 26.81 5.87
CA LYS A 224 24.66 25.94 6.93
C LYS A 224 26.07 26.39 7.31
N LYS A 225 26.18 26.97 8.51
CA LYS A 225 27.45 27.28 9.20
C LYS A 225 28.19 26.00 9.56
N VAL A 226 29.36 25.81 8.94
CA VAL A 226 30.36 24.79 9.30
C VAL A 226 31.20 25.30 10.48
N ASN A 227 31.09 24.66 11.64
CA ASN A 227 31.99 24.87 12.77
C ASN A 227 33.24 23.98 12.61
N LYS A 228 34.38 24.61 12.33
CA LYS A 228 35.72 24.02 12.45
C LYS A 228 36.30 24.31 13.85
N SER A 229 36.90 23.31 14.49
CA SER A 229 37.79 23.41 15.66
C SER A 229 38.45 22.03 15.92
N PRO A 230 39.62 21.94 16.57
CA PRO A 230 40.87 21.83 15.83
C PRO A 230 41.71 20.60 16.16
N ILE A 231 42.63 20.33 15.23
CA ILE A 231 43.76 19.42 15.33
C ILE A 231 44.62 19.77 16.57
N SER A 232 44.90 18.79 17.42
CA SER A 232 46.04 18.84 18.34
C SER A 232 46.94 17.62 18.14
N ALA A 233 48.20 17.91 17.86
CA ALA A 233 49.29 16.97 17.73
C ALA A 233 49.86 16.60 19.10
N SER A 234 50.30 15.35 19.29
CA SER A 234 51.47 15.08 20.14
C SER A 234 52.06 13.68 19.92
N ASN A 235 53.40 13.69 19.71
CA ASN A 235 54.42 12.78 20.21
C ASN A 235 54.38 11.29 19.86
N LYS A 236 55.34 10.70 19.14
CA LYS A 236 56.82 10.56 19.27
C LYS A 236 57.21 9.13 19.71
N LYS A 237 57.85 8.44 18.77
CA LYS A 237 59.12 7.67 18.85
C LYS A 237 59.25 6.40 19.74
N ASN A 238 60.03 5.47 19.14
CA ASN A 238 60.86 4.37 19.68
C ASN A 238 60.18 2.99 19.66
N ARG A 239 60.84 1.85 19.34
CA ARG A 239 62.23 1.50 18.96
C ARG A 239 62.25 0.01 18.54
N LEU A 240 63.22 -0.34 17.69
CA LEU A 240 64.01 -1.59 17.60
C LEU A 240 63.35 -2.98 17.38
N SER A 241 63.68 -3.55 16.20
CA SER A 241 64.55 -4.71 15.94
C SER A 241 64.64 -5.90 16.92
N MET A 242 64.38 -7.10 16.40
CA MET A 242 65.06 -8.40 16.59
C MET A 242 64.52 -9.31 15.46
N LEU A 243 65.24 -9.86 14.48
CA LEU A 243 66.48 -10.63 14.44
C LEU A 243 66.38 -11.99 15.15
N ILE A 244 65.84 -13.00 14.44
CA ILE A 244 66.14 -14.42 14.66
C ILE A 244 66.37 -15.07 13.29
N LYS A 245 67.58 -15.62 13.13
CA LYS A 245 68.01 -16.59 12.11
C LYS A 245 67.81 -18.01 12.67
N GLY A 246 67.65 -18.98 11.77
CA GLY A 246 67.84 -20.43 11.99
C GLY A 246 67.00 -21.18 10.95
N GLU A 247 67.58 -21.57 9.82
CA GLU A 247 68.35 -22.80 9.56
C GLU A 247 67.46 -24.03 9.27
N ASP A 248 67.53 -24.43 7.99
CA ASP A 248 67.73 -25.78 7.43
C ASP A 248 66.79 -26.96 7.77
N GLY A 249 66.28 -27.59 6.70
CA GLY A 249 65.67 -28.93 6.67
C GLY A 249 64.79 -29.08 5.43
N GLN A 250 65.35 -29.39 4.25
CA GLN A 250 65.40 -30.74 3.63
C GLN A 250 64.04 -31.29 3.14
N ASP A 251 63.99 -31.42 1.81
CA ASP A 251 63.48 -32.53 1.00
C ASP A 251 62.02 -32.99 1.17
N ALA A 252 61.21 -32.70 0.15
CA ALA A 252 60.31 -33.68 -0.46
C ALA A 252 59.93 -33.22 -1.89
N ASP A 253 60.63 -33.80 -2.87
CA ASP A 253 60.18 -33.86 -4.27
C ASP A 253 58.82 -34.55 -4.35
N GLN A 254 57.79 -33.82 -4.76
CA GLN A 254 56.61 -34.38 -5.41
C GLN A 254 56.34 -33.57 -6.68
N GLN A 255 56.92 -34.06 -7.78
CA GLN A 255 56.46 -33.75 -9.13
C GLN A 255 55.06 -34.36 -9.30
N GLU A 256 54.04 -33.54 -9.08
CA GLU A 256 52.70 -33.85 -9.60
C GLU A 256 52.64 -33.48 -11.08
N GLU A 257 52.33 -34.52 -11.83
CA GLU A 257 52.23 -34.65 -13.28
C GLU A 257 51.01 -33.87 -13.79
N TRP A 258 51.20 -32.57 -14.05
CA TRP A 258 50.24 -31.78 -14.82
C TRP A 258 50.31 -32.19 -16.28
N GLY A 259 49.37 -33.04 -16.69
CA GLY A 259 49.14 -33.43 -18.08
C GLY A 259 48.92 -32.22 -18.96
N ALA A 260 49.96 -31.88 -19.71
CA ALA A 260 49.94 -30.89 -20.77
C ALA A 260 49.00 -31.35 -21.89
N TRP A 261 47.82 -30.73 -21.98
CA TRP A 261 47.01 -30.73 -23.20
C TRP A 261 47.68 -29.83 -24.24
N GLY A 262 48.77 -30.35 -24.81
CA GLY A 262 49.37 -29.85 -26.04
C GLY A 262 48.85 -30.67 -27.21
N ALA A 263 47.73 -30.23 -27.79
CA ALA A 263 47.39 -30.58 -29.16
C ALA A 263 47.70 -29.34 -30.01
N GLU A 264 48.76 -29.49 -30.80
CA GLU A 264 49.20 -28.56 -31.83
C GLU A 264 48.04 -28.27 -32.79
N GLU A 265 47.56 -27.03 -32.79
CA GLU A 265 46.84 -26.47 -33.94
C GLU A 265 47.57 -25.23 -34.45
N GLU A 266 47.69 -25.20 -35.77
CA GLU A 266 48.54 -24.36 -36.59
C GLU A 266 48.23 -22.86 -36.44
N PRO A 267 49.22 -21.95 -36.60
CA PRO A 267 48.97 -20.52 -36.57
C PRO A 267 48.28 -20.09 -37.87
N LEU A 268 46.99 -19.75 -37.78
CA LEU A 268 46.33 -18.89 -38.77
C LEU A 268 46.74 -17.43 -38.50
N GLU A 269 47.55 -16.88 -39.39
CA GLU A 269 47.75 -15.44 -39.54
C GLU A 269 46.40 -14.80 -39.92
N LEU A 270 45.77 -14.09 -38.99
CA LEU A 270 44.67 -13.18 -39.27
C LEU A 270 45.13 -11.75 -38.99
N ASP A 271 45.05 -10.95 -40.04
CA ASP A 271 45.43 -9.55 -40.09
C ASP A 271 44.65 -8.73 -39.04
N LEU A 272 45.43 -7.92 -38.32
CA LEU A 272 44.97 -6.77 -37.53
C LEU A 272 44.40 -5.72 -38.47
N ASP A 273 43.13 -5.34 -38.27
CA ASP A 273 42.65 -3.96 -38.36
C ASP A 273 41.14 -3.94 -38.04
N GLU A 274 40.77 -3.57 -36.81
CA GLU A 274 39.68 -2.62 -36.52
C GLU A 274 39.58 -2.36 -35.02
N GLN A 275 40.04 -1.16 -34.65
CA GLN A 275 39.87 -0.54 -33.34
C GLN A 275 38.71 0.47 -33.42
N GLU A 276 38.09 0.72 -32.26
CA GLU A 276 37.16 1.82 -31.95
C GLU A 276 35.68 1.59 -32.25
N HIS A 277 34.93 1.14 -31.24
CA HIS A 277 33.86 1.93 -30.61
C HIS A 277 33.16 1.07 -29.54
N LEU A 278 33.17 1.50 -28.28
CA LEU A 278 32.08 1.40 -27.29
C LEU A 278 32.59 1.90 -25.92
N LYS A 279 32.59 3.23 -25.78
CA LYS A 279 32.52 3.90 -24.48
C LYS A 279 31.06 4.26 -24.23
N GLY A 280 30.49 3.78 -23.15
CA GLY A 280 29.20 4.26 -22.67
C GLY A 280 28.39 3.18 -21.96
N ILE A 281 28.92 2.65 -20.85
CA ILE A 281 28.05 2.02 -19.84
C ILE A 281 27.98 3.00 -18.69
N ASN A 282 26.78 3.48 -18.47
CA ASN A 282 26.39 4.48 -17.50
C ASN A 282 26.39 3.81 -16.11
N GLU A 283 27.32 4.20 -15.24
CA GLU A 283 27.29 3.83 -13.82
C GLU A 283 26.24 4.70 -13.11
N GLY A 284 25.25 4.07 -12.48
CA GLY A 284 24.32 4.75 -11.58
C GLY A 284 22.89 4.24 -11.61
N ALA A 285 22.68 2.93 -11.42
CA ALA A 285 21.41 2.42 -10.94
C ALA A 285 21.52 2.25 -9.42
N ASP A 286 20.68 2.96 -8.68
CA ASP A 286 20.56 2.87 -7.24
C ASP A 286 19.84 1.56 -6.88
N PRO A 287 20.44 0.62 -6.11
CA PRO A 287 19.86 -0.70 -5.83
C PRO A 287 18.57 -0.66 -4.99
N GLU A 288 18.16 0.51 -4.49
CA GLU A 288 16.96 0.66 -3.67
C GLU A 288 15.66 0.81 -4.48
N GLU A 289 15.71 1.17 -5.78
CA GLU A 289 14.51 1.37 -6.62
C GLU A 289 14.05 0.12 -7.39
N GLU A 290 14.87 -0.92 -7.50
CA GLU A 290 14.55 -2.12 -8.32
C GLU A 290 13.65 -3.14 -7.60
N TRP A 291 13.30 -2.88 -6.34
CA TRP A 291 12.44 -3.76 -5.52
C TRP A 291 10.93 -3.49 -5.70
N ASP A 292 10.55 -2.36 -6.30
CA ASP A 292 9.14 -2.03 -6.58
C ASP A 292 8.62 -2.69 -7.87
N ALA A 293 9.51 -3.18 -8.74
CA ALA A 293 9.15 -3.83 -10.02
C ALA A 293 8.59 -5.27 -9.86
N TRP A 294 8.63 -5.85 -8.66
CA TRP A 294 8.17 -7.22 -8.38
C TRP A 294 6.64 -7.32 -8.15
N GLY A 295 5.92 -6.21 -8.29
CA GLY A 295 4.47 -6.10 -8.07
C GLY A 295 3.58 -6.22 -9.31
N GLU A 296 4.14 -6.17 -10.53
CA GLU A 296 3.35 -5.91 -11.76
C GLU A 296 3.17 -7.10 -12.71
N GLN A 297 3.47 -8.34 -12.30
CA GLN A 297 2.84 -9.49 -12.98
C GLN A 297 1.39 -9.60 -12.50
N GLU A 298 0.50 -8.84 -13.15
CA GLU A 298 -0.95 -9.03 -13.11
C GLU A 298 -1.28 -10.42 -13.67
N GLU A 299 -1.20 -11.44 -12.82
CA GLU A 299 -1.66 -12.78 -13.17
C GLU A 299 -3.18 -12.76 -13.38
N ASN A 300 -3.58 -13.22 -14.55
CA ASN A 300 -4.97 -13.51 -14.90
C ASN A 300 -5.56 -14.44 -13.83
N LEU A 301 -6.45 -13.91 -12.99
CA LEU A 301 -7.26 -14.64 -11.99
C LEU A 301 -8.19 -15.73 -12.61
N SER A 302 -8.03 -16.04 -13.89
CA SER A 302 -8.82 -17.03 -14.63
C SER A 302 -8.53 -18.48 -14.25
N ASP A 303 -7.39 -18.78 -13.62
CA ASP A 303 -7.02 -20.16 -13.26
C ASP A 303 -7.68 -20.66 -11.95
N LEU A 304 -8.63 -19.89 -11.39
CA LEU A 304 -9.39 -20.24 -10.18
C LEU A 304 -10.64 -21.11 -10.45
N GLU A 305 -10.85 -21.62 -11.68
CA GLU A 305 -12.05 -22.36 -12.07
C GLU A 305 -12.28 -23.68 -11.30
N ASP A 306 -11.24 -24.26 -10.66
CA ASP A 306 -11.32 -25.50 -9.87
C ASP A 306 -11.56 -25.29 -8.36
N THR A 307 -11.94 -24.10 -7.92
CA THR A 307 -12.17 -23.79 -6.49
C THR A 307 -13.54 -24.23 -5.95
N ALA A 308 -14.40 -24.81 -6.79
CA ALA A 308 -15.76 -25.20 -6.43
C ALA A 308 -15.76 -26.28 -5.31
N GLY A 309 -16.36 -25.95 -4.17
CA GLY A 309 -16.51 -26.86 -3.03
C GLY A 309 -15.45 -26.71 -1.93
N GLN A 310 -14.52 -25.77 -2.05
CA GLN A 310 -13.62 -25.45 -0.93
C GLN A 310 -14.36 -24.67 0.16
N THR A 311 -13.95 -24.86 1.41
CA THR A 311 -14.49 -24.11 2.55
C THR A 311 -13.44 -23.20 3.17
N TYR A 312 -13.90 -22.10 3.75
CA TYR A 312 -13.08 -21.20 4.56
C TYR A 312 -13.88 -20.72 5.77
N LYS A 313 -13.20 -20.18 6.79
CA LYS A 313 -13.83 -19.74 8.04
C LYS A 313 -13.92 -18.22 8.11
N SER A 314 -15.12 -17.70 8.36
CA SER A 314 -15.34 -16.29 8.64
C SER A 314 -16.39 -16.11 9.75
N SER A 315 -16.41 -14.97 10.42
CA SER A 315 -17.44 -14.69 11.43
C SER A 315 -18.79 -14.32 10.80
N LYS A 316 -19.78 -13.97 11.63
CA LYS A 316 -21.08 -13.43 11.19
C LYS A 316 -21.10 -11.91 10.98
N LEU A 317 -19.93 -11.28 11.04
CA LEU A 317 -19.80 -9.84 10.84
C LEU A 317 -20.14 -9.40 9.39
N PRO A 318 -19.75 -10.12 8.33
CA PRO A 318 -20.06 -9.75 6.96
C PRO A 318 -21.56 -9.56 6.70
N GLU A 319 -22.43 -10.38 7.30
CA GLU A 319 -23.89 -10.23 7.19
C GLU A 319 -24.39 -8.92 7.82
N GLN A 320 -23.80 -8.53 8.96
CA GLN A 320 -24.15 -7.28 9.63
C GLN A 320 -23.67 -6.08 8.83
N LEU A 321 -22.42 -6.12 8.36
CA LEU A 321 -21.84 -5.06 7.53
C LEU A 321 -22.57 -4.94 6.18
N PHE A 322 -22.96 -6.07 5.57
CA PHE A 322 -23.77 -6.08 4.37
C PHE A 322 -25.08 -5.31 4.56
N SER A 323 -25.76 -5.48 5.69
CA SER A 323 -27.00 -4.75 5.98
C SER A 323 -26.78 -3.23 6.04
N VAL A 324 -25.65 -2.77 6.60
CA VAL A 324 -25.30 -1.34 6.68
C VAL A 324 -24.95 -0.79 5.28
N LEU A 325 -24.10 -1.50 4.53
CA LEU A 325 -23.60 -1.06 3.22
C LEU A 325 -24.67 -1.14 2.13
N ASN A 326 -25.53 -2.15 2.14
CA ASN A 326 -26.59 -2.29 1.15
C ASN A 326 -27.69 -1.22 1.30
N ASN A 327 -27.90 -0.72 2.52
CA ASN A 327 -28.90 0.31 2.80
C ASN A 327 -28.41 1.73 2.50
N SER A 328 -27.09 1.96 2.44
CA SER A 328 -26.50 3.31 2.37
C SER A 328 -26.60 3.97 1.00
N LYS A 329 -26.68 3.20 -0.09
CA LYS A 329 -26.72 3.68 -1.48
C LYS A 329 -25.66 4.77 -1.79
N ILE A 330 -24.44 4.60 -1.30
CA ILE A 330 -23.33 5.52 -1.58
C ILE A 330 -22.89 5.30 -3.04
N ALA A 331 -22.88 6.39 -3.83
CA ALA A 331 -22.57 6.35 -5.25
C ALA A 331 -21.15 6.86 -5.56
N ASN A 332 -20.62 7.79 -4.76
CA ASN A 332 -19.29 8.36 -5.01
C ASN A 332 -18.17 7.31 -4.81
N PRO A 333 -17.31 7.07 -5.82
CA PRO A 333 -16.22 6.09 -5.77
C PRO A 333 -15.19 6.38 -4.66
N GLU A 334 -14.86 7.64 -4.42
CA GLU A 334 -13.89 8.05 -3.41
C GLU A 334 -14.40 7.73 -2.00
N HIS A 335 -15.69 8.02 -1.76
CA HIS A 335 -16.36 7.64 -0.52
C HIS A 335 -16.38 6.12 -0.32
N LEU A 336 -16.64 5.33 -1.38
CA LEU A 336 -16.57 3.87 -1.29
C LEU A 336 -15.17 3.39 -0.94
N HIS A 337 -14.13 3.92 -1.59
CA HIS A 337 -12.74 3.57 -1.29
C HIS A 337 -12.37 3.90 0.17
N ASN A 338 -12.70 5.11 0.63
CA ASN A 338 -12.45 5.54 2.01
C ASN A 338 -13.19 4.67 3.04
N LEU A 339 -14.42 4.20 2.74
CA LEU A 339 -15.12 3.26 3.60
C LEU A 339 -14.42 1.92 3.70
N VAL A 340 -13.92 1.38 2.59
CA VAL A 340 -13.19 0.10 2.60
C VAL A 340 -11.91 0.22 3.43
N LEU A 341 -11.14 1.29 3.23
CA LEU A 341 -9.93 1.56 4.02
C LEU A 341 -10.26 1.73 5.52
N ALA A 342 -11.30 2.49 5.84
CA ALA A 342 -11.76 2.66 7.22
C ALA A 342 -12.18 1.33 7.84
N LEU A 343 -12.89 0.48 7.09
CA LEU A 343 -13.29 -0.84 7.54
C LEU A 343 -12.08 -1.74 7.82
N LYS A 344 -11.05 -1.71 6.94
CA LYS A 344 -9.77 -2.43 7.13
C LYS A 344 -9.14 -2.00 8.46
N LEU A 345 -9.04 -0.69 8.68
CA LEU A 345 -8.49 -0.13 9.93
C LEU A 345 -9.33 -0.51 11.16
N PHE A 346 -10.65 -0.51 11.07
CA PHE A 346 -11.51 -0.91 12.19
C PHE A 346 -11.30 -2.37 12.56
N LEU A 347 -11.24 -3.26 11.58
CA LEU A 347 -11.02 -4.69 11.81
C LEU A 347 -9.63 -4.97 12.39
N LEU A 348 -8.58 -4.35 11.84
CA LEU A 348 -7.20 -4.49 12.33
C LEU A 348 -7.02 -3.95 13.76
N ASN A 349 -7.86 -3.01 14.21
CA ASN A 349 -7.84 -2.49 15.57
C ASN A 349 -8.55 -3.40 16.60
N VAL A 350 -9.24 -4.45 16.16
CA VAL A 350 -9.85 -5.42 17.06
C VAL A 350 -8.79 -6.41 17.55
N LYS A 351 -8.48 -6.38 18.84
CA LYS A 351 -7.40 -7.18 19.48
C LYS A 351 -7.45 -8.69 19.22
N SER A 352 -8.59 -9.23 18.86
CA SER A 352 -8.80 -10.68 18.67
C SER A 352 -8.79 -11.11 17.19
N VAL A 353 -8.59 -10.19 16.25
CA VAL A 353 -8.72 -10.46 14.82
C VAL A 353 -7.33 -10.52 14.22
N ASP A 354 -6.98 -11.68 13.66
CA ASP A 354 -5.76 -11.82 12.87
C ASP A 354 -5.97 -11.28 11.44
N VAL A 355 -4.87 -11.03 10.74
CA VAL A 355 -4.90 -10.43 9.38
C VAL A 355 -5.62 -11.33 8.38
N TRP A 356 -5.54 -12.65 8.54
CA TRP A 356 -6.19 -13.62 7.66
C TRP A 356 -7.70 -13.68 7.89
N GLN A 357 -8.15 -13.45 9.12
CA GLN A 357 -9.55 -13.28 9.45
C GLN A 357 -10.08 -12.00 8.80
N VAL A 358 -9.34 -10.89 8.83
CA VAL A 358 -9.72 -9.66 8.09
C VAL A 358 -9.90 -9.96 6.61
N HIS A 359 -8.95 -10.67 5.99
CA HIS A 359 -9.05 -11.11 4.60
C HIS A 359 -10.33 -11.93 4.35
N ASN A 360 -10.64 -12.90 5.20
CA ASN A 360 -11.83 -13.73 5.07
C ASN A 360 -13.14 -12.96 5.28
N GLU A 361 -13.16 -11.97 6.18
CA GLU A 361 -14.33 -11.10 6.34
C GLU A 361 -14.54 -10.24 5.10
N PHE A 362 -13.47 -9.67 4.53
CA PHE A 362 -13.54 -8.87 3.30
C PHE A 362 -14.00 -9.71 2.12
N ARG A 363 -13.45 -10.92 1.95
CA ARG A 363 -13.87 -11.86 0.91
C ARG A 363 -15.36 -12.19 1.03
N SER A 364 -15.80 -12.53 2.25
CA SER A 364 -17.20 -12.87 2.52
C SER A 364 -18.12 -11.69 2.22
N LEU A 365 -17.72 -10.49 2.64
CA LEU A 365 -18.47 -9.27 2.41
C LEU A 365 -18.54 -8.92 0.92
N ALA A 366 -17.44 -9.09 0.19
CA ALA A 366 -17.37 -8.88 -1.25
C ALA A 366 -18.34 -9.81 -2.00
N MET A 367 -18.39 -11.09 -1.64
CA MET A 367 -19.34 -12.05 -2.23
C MET A 367 -20.80 -11.69 -1.93
N LEU A 368 -21.10 -11.26 -0.71
CA LEU A 368 -22.45 -10.82 -0.33
C LEU A 368 -22.86 -9.55 -1.10
N LEU A 369 -21.93 -8.63 -1.32
CA LEU A 369 -22.18 -7.36 -2.01
C LEU A 369 -22.20 -7.49 -3.54
N HIS A 370 -21.56 -8.50 -4.13
CA HIS A 370 -21.42 -8.62 -5.59
C HIS A 370 -22.75 -8.43 -6.37
N PRO A 371 -23.88 -9.04 -5.97
CA PRO A 371 -25.15 -8.84 -6.68
C PRO A 371 -25.76 -7.43 -6.53
N SER A 372 -25.47 -6.73 -5.43
CA SER A 372 -26.10 -5.45 -5.08
C SER A 372 -25.25 -4.24 -5.41
N ASN A 373 -23.93 -4.33 -5.24
CA ASN A 373 -22.96 -3.27 -5.44
C ASN A 373 -21.64 -3.86 -5.96
N PRO A 374 -21.52 -4.09 -7.29
CA PRO A 374 -20.35 -4.73 -7.88
C PRO A 374 -19.08 -3.88 -7.73
N GLN A 375 -19.20 -2.56 -7.74
CA GLN A 375 -18.06 -1.66 -7.58
C GLN A 375 -17.43 -1.79 -6.18
N LEU A 376 -18.25 -1.78 -5.13
CA LEU A 376 -17.77 -1.98 -3.76
C LEU A 376 -17.21 -3.41 -3.55
N SER A 377 -17.83 -4.41 -4.20
CA SER A 377 -17.33 -5.79 -4.21
C SER A 377 -15.92 -5.88 -4.82
N GLN A 378 -15.68 -5.22 -5.96
CA GLN A 378 -14.36 -5.14 -6.60
C GLN A 378 -13.34 -4.43 -5.72
N LEU A 379 -13.70 -3.32 -5.07
CA LEU A 379 -12.81 -2.62 -4.13
C LEU A 379 -12.42 -3.49 -2.93
N LEU A 380 -13.38 -4.25 -2.39
CA LEU A 380 -13.10 -5.20 -1.30
C LEU A 380 -12.18 -6.34 -1.75
N GLN A 381 -12.38 -6.87 -2.97
CA GLN A 381 -11.50 -7.89 -3.55
C GLN A 381 -10.08 -7.36 -3.76
N HIS A 382 -9.94 -6.13 -4.27
CA HIS A 382 -8.65 -5.47 -4.40
C HIS A 382 -7.95 -5.34 -3.03
N GLU A 383 -8.69 -4.94 -1.99
CA GLU A 383 -8.12 -4.88 -0.64
C GLU A 383 -7.80 -6.25 -0.03
N CYS A 384 -8.54 -7.32 -0.36
CA CYS A 384 -8.14 -8.69 -0.02
C CYS A 384 -6.76 -9.01 -0.60
N SER A 385 -6.53 -8.73 -1.89
CA SER A 385 -5.24 -8.94 -2.53
C SER A 385 -4.14 -8.07 -1.92
N ASN A 386 -4.44 -6.82 -1.56
CA ASN A 386 -3.51 -5.94 -0.86
C ASN A 386 -3.12 -6.49 0.51
N ILE A 387 -4.07 -7.02 1.30
CA ILE A 387 -3.79 -7.63 2.60
C ILE A 387 -2.79 -8.79 2.45
N ILE A 388 -2.97 -9.65 1.44
CA ILE A 388 -2.02 -10.73 1.16
C ILE A 388 -0.66 -10.12 0.83
N ARG A 389 -0.59 -9.21 -0.14
CA ARG A 389 0.66 -8.57 -0.58
C ARG A 389 1.42 -7.90 0.57
N ASP A 390 0.72 -7.16 1.43
CA ASP A 390 1.28 -6.47 2.61
C ASP A 390 1.90 -7.47 3.59
N GLN A 391 1.27 -8.64 3.80
CA GLN A 391 1.83 -9.69 4.65
C GLN A 391 3.05 -10.37 4.02
N LEU A 392 3.04 -10.60 2.70
CA LEU A 392 4.21 -11.16 2.01
C LEU A 392 5.39 -10.21 2.07
N SER A 393 5.18 -8.91 1.81
CA SER A 393 6.25 -7.90 1.86
C SER A 393 6.81 -7.73 3.27
N GLN A 394 5.96 -7.76 4.30
CA GLN A 394 6.40 -7.71 5.70
C GLN A 394 7.30 -8.90 6.05
N LEU A 395 6.91 -10.10 5.64
CA LEU A 395 7.73 -11.29 5.82
C LEU A 395 9.05 -11.17 5.09
N GLN A 396 9.01 -10.84 3.80
CA GLN A 396 10.21 -10.66 2.98
C GLN A 396 11.16 -9.65 3.61
N SER A 397 10.64 -8.55 4.18
CA SER A 397 11.45 -7.56 4.90
C SER A 397 12.10 -8.14 6.17
N GLN A 398 11.36 -8.87 7.00
CA GLN A 398 11.90 -9.52 8.21
C GLN A 398 13.00 -10.53 7.87
N ILE A 399 12.77 -11.24 6.78
CA ILE A 399 13.63 -12.27 6.24
C ILE A 399 14.92 -11.66 5.73
N HIS A 400 14.80 -10.64 4.89
CA HIS A 400 15.93 -9.88 4.38
C HIS A 400 16.72 -9.28 5.54
N GLN A 401 16.05 -8.72 6.56
CA GLN A 401 16.73 -8.20 7.74
C GLN A 401 17.52 -9.27 8.49
N VAL A 402 16.93 -10.44 8.76
CA VAL A 402 17.64 -11.51 9.50
C VAL A 402 18.79 -12.07 8.68
N ILE A 403 18.57 -12.33 7.39
CA ILE A 403 19.57 -12.93 6.51
C ILE A 403 20.69 -11.93 6.24
N SER A 404 20.39 -10.67 5.90
CA SER A 404 21.41 -9.63 5.68
C SER A 404 22.24 -9.38 6.93
N LEU A 405 21.63 -9.28 8.12
CA LEU A 405 22.37 -9.13 9.39
C LEU A 405 23.29 -10.31 9.65
N LYS A 406 22.89 -11.52 9.27
CA LYS A 406 23.70 -12.72 9.48
C LYS A 406 24.80 -12.85 8.44
N LEU A 407 24.47 -12.69 7.17
CA LEU A 407 25.39 -12.81 6.04
C LEU A 407 26.43 -11.69 5.99
N SER A 408 26.08 -10.47 6.40
CA SER A 408 27.06 -9.40 6.62
C SER A 408 27.96 -9.62 7.84
N SER A 409 27.55 -10.47 8.80
CA SER A 409 28.31 -10.75 10.03
C SER A 409 29.28 -11.94 9.92
N PHE A 410 29.25 -12.69 8.82
CA PHE A 410 30.23 -13.75 8.56
C PHE A 410 31.56 -13.11 8.13
N SER A 411 32.38 -12.72 9.11
CA SER A 411 33.80 -12.54 8.86
C SER A 411 34.49 -13.91 8.88
N PRO A 412 35.51 -14.15 8.03
CA PRO A 412 36.21 -15.44 7.95
C PRO A 412 36.80 -15.91 9.29
N ASP A 413 37.03 -15.01 10.25
CA ASP A 413 37.61 -15.35 11.55
C ASP A 413 36.62 -15.93 12.59
N LEU A 414 35.30 -15.89 12.38
CA LEU A 414 34.29 -16.29 13.39
C LEU A 414 33.70 -17.71 13.24
N ILE A 415 34.15 -18.46 12.22
CA ILE A 415 33.39 -19.58 11.65
C ILE A 415 33.43 -20.86 12.50
N LYS A 416 34.51 -21.10 13.26
CA LYS A 416 34.66 -22.36 14.04
C LYS A 416 33.70 -22.50 15.22
N ASP A 417 33.30 -21.41 15.87
CA ASP A 417 32.37 -21.45 17.01
C ASP A 417 30.91 -21.17 16.57
N GLN A 418 30.69 -20.57 15.40
CA GLN A 418 29.36 -20.19 14.92
C GLN A 418 28.60 -21.28 14.15
N LEU A 419 29.26 -22.29 13.58
CA LEU A 419 28.55 -23.44 12.99
C LEU A 419 27.81 -24.29 14.03
N GLN A 420 28.27 -24.33 15.30
CA GLN A 420 27.47 -24.85 16.42
C GLN A 420 26.30 -23.92 16.81
N SER A 421 26.31 -22.67 16.33
CA SER A 421 25.23 -21.68 16.44
C SER A 421 24.32 -21.61 15.20
N THR A 422 24.27 -22.71 14.43
CA THR A 422 23.15 -23.14 13.55
C THR A 422 21.74 -22.86 14.14
N LEU A 423 21.67 -22.56 15.43
CA LEU A 423 20.54 -22.10 16.25
C LEU A 423 19.93 -20.69 15.97
N SER A 424 20.37 -19.87 15.00
CA SER A 424 19.74 -18.54 14.79
C SER A 424 18.82 -18.37 13.58
N LEU A 425 18.84 -19.28 12.60
CA LEU A 425 17.84 -19.31 11.51
C LEU A 425 16.59 -20.10 11.89
N THR A 426 16.71 -21.03 12.86
CA THR A 426 15.59 -21.83 13.36
C THR A 426 14.38 -20.97 13.74
N PRO A 427 14.49 -19.85 14.49
CA PRO A 427 13.35 -19.00 14.79
C PRO A 427 12.71 -18.40 13.54
N LEU A 428 13.50 -17.98 12.54
CA LEU A 428 13.00 -17.43 11.29
C LEU A 428 12.22 -18.48 10.48
N LEU A 429 12.81 -19.67 10.32
CA LEU A 429 12.18 -20.80 9.65
C LEU A 429 10.91 -21.26 10.38
N HIS A 430 10.91 -21.23 11.72
CA HIS A 430 9.71 -21.51 12.51
C HIS A 430 8.64 -20.43 12.31
N SER A 431 8.99 -19.14 12.27
CA SER A 431 8.05 -18.06 11.97
C SER A 431 7.45 -18.22 10.58
N PHE A 432 8.28 -18.52 9.58
CA PHE A 432 7.82 -18.75 8.21
C PHE A 432 6.91 -19.99 8.14
N ARG A 433 7.28 -21.11 8.77
CA ARG A 433 6.43 -22.30 8.87
C ARG A 433 5.12 -22.05 9.61
N SER A 434 5.17 -21.27 10.69
CA SER A 434 3.97 -20.86 11.43
C SER A 434 3.04 -20.10 10.50
N LEU A 435 3.55 -19.14 9.73
CA LEU A 435 2.75 -18.40 8.79
C LEU A 435 2.18 -19.30 7.68
N LEU A 436 2.98 -20.20 7.10
CA LEU A 436 2.47 -21.17 6.12
C LEU A 436 1.38 -22.07 6.72
N ALA A 437 1.51 -22.46 7.98
CA ALA A 437 0.48 -23.21 8.70
C ALA A 437 -0.78 -22.36 8.96
N ASP A 438 -0.61 -21.08 9.31
CA ASP A 438 -1.69 -20.13 9.53
C ASP A 438 -2.48 -19.89 8.23
N LEU A 439 -1.77 -19.68 7.12
CA LEU A 439 -2.34 -19.63 5.76
C LEU A 439 -3.17 -20.87 5.46
N LYS A 440 -2.59 -22.06 5.69
CA LYS A 440 -3.27 -23.34 5.45
C LYS A 440 -4.49 -23.57 6.32
N SER A 441 -4.50 -23.02 7.52
CA SER A 441 -5.62 -23.16 8.45
C SER A 441 -6.76 -22.17 8.17
N THR A 442 -6.46 -21.06 7.50
CA THR A 442 -7.37 -19.92 7.36
C THR A 442 -7.93 -19.75 5.96
N LEU A 443 -7.14 -20.04 4.94
CA LEU A 443 -7.51 -19.91 3.54
C LEU A 443 -8.05 -21.22 2.96
N PRO A 444 -8.82 -21.15 1.86
CA PRO A 444 -9.14 -22.33 1.06
C PRO A 444 -7.87 -23.11 0.66
N GLU A 445 -7.96 -24.44 0.57
CA GLU A 445 -6.79 -25.31 0.37
C GLU A 445 -6.02 -24.97 -0.91
N SER A 446 -6.68 -24.69 -2.04
CA SER A 446 -5.94 -24.36 -3.27
C SER A 446 -5.23 -23.02 -3.17
N GLU A 447 -5.86 -22.01 -2.57
CA GLU A 447 -5.26 -20.69 -2.40
C GLU A 447 -4.09 -20.74 -1.43
N SER A 448 -4.23 -21.49 -0.33
CA SER A 448 -3.12 -21.74 0.57
C SER A 448 -1.95 -22.41 -0.14
N ILE A 449 -2.19 -23.44 -0.96
CA ILE A 449 -1.13 -24.12 -1.72
C ILE A 449 -0.47 -23.18 -2.71
N GLN A 450 -1.25 -22.42 -3.48
CA GLN A 450 -0.72 -21.45 -4.45
C GLN A 450 0.14 -20.38 -3.77
N LEU A 451 -0.36 -19.77 -2.68
CA LEU A 451 0.39 -18.78 -1.92
C LEU A 451 1.63 -19.36 -1.26
N THR A 452 1.56 -20.58 -0.73
CA THR A 452 2.71 -21.27 -0.12
C THR A 452 3.80 -21.54 -1.16
N ASN A 453 3.41 -22.01 -2.35
CA ASN A 453 4.34 -22.26 -3.45
C ASN A 453 4.97 -20.96 -3.94
N ARG A 454 4.17 -19.89 -4.11
CA ARG A 454 4.65 -18.57 -4.50
C ARG A 454 5.64 -18.01 -3.49
N LEU A 455 5.29 -18.05 -2.19
CA LEU A 455 6.16 -17.59 -1.11
C LEU A 455 7.47 -18.38 -1.05
N THR A 456 7.40 -19.69 -1.25
CA THR A 456 8.59 -20.56 -1.25
C THR A 456 9.46 -20.30 -2.46
N ALA A 457 8.88 -20.06 -3.64
CA ALA A 457 9.63 -19.66 -4.81
C ALA A 457 10.32 -18.32 -4.60
N GLN A 458 9.59 -17.30 -4.15
CA GLN A 458 10.15 -15.98 -3.83
C GLN A 458 11.27 -16.07 -2.78
N TRP A 459 11.14 -16.96 -1.80
CA TRP A 459 12.18 -17.24 -0.83
C TRP A 459 13.45 -17.81 -1.46
N HIS A 460 13.31 -18.79 -2.35
CA HIS A 460 14.46 -19.39 -3.03
C HIS A 460 15.15 -18.38 -3.95
N GLU A 461 14.39 -17.61 -4.72
CA GLU A 461 14.91 -16.53 -5.57
C GLU A 461 15.70 -15.53 -4.76
N PHE A 462 15.15 -15.07 -3.63
CA PHE A 462 15.83 -14.16 -2.73
C PHE A 462 17.18 -14.70 -2.23
N LEU A 463 17.27 -16.00 -1.92
CA LEU A 463 18.52 -16.61 -1.49
C LEU A 463 19.55 -16.71 -2.62
N ILE A 464 19.10 -17.01 -3.83
CA ILE A 464 19.94 -17.04 -5.03
C ILE A 464 20.51 -15.64 -5.30
N ASP A 465 19.64 -14.63 -5.35
CA ASP A 465 20.03 -13.22 -5.55
C ASP A 465 21.01 -12.75 -4.50
N LEU A 466 20.80 -13.17 -3.25
CA LEU A 466 21.74 -12.83 -2.20
C LEU A 466 23.12 -13.44 -2.48
N VAL A 467 23.21 -14.71 -2.90
CA VAL A 467 24.52 -15.31 -3.24
C VAL A 467 25.19 -14.56 -4.40
N LEU A 468 24.42 -14.24 -5.45
CA LEU A 468 24.93 -13.64 -6.69
C LEU A 468 25.33 -12.16 -6.56
N ASN A 469 24.52 -11.38 -5.84
CA ASN A 469 24.56 -9.91 -5.90
C ASN A 469 25.13 -9.27 -4.63
N SER A 470 25.10 -9.95 -3.48
CA SER A 470 25.58 -9.34 -2.23
C SER A 470 27.11 -9.35 -2.07
N ARG A 471 27.84 -9.99 -2.99
CA ARG A 471 29.29 -10.22 -2.88
C ARG A 471 30.02 -9.92 -4.18
N GLN A 472 31.29 -9.53 -4.03
CA GLN A 472 32.23 -9.39 -5.15
C GLN A 472 33.01 -10.68 -5.41
N GLN A 473 33.27 -11.47 -4.37
CA GLN A 473 33.97 -12.76 -4.44
C GLN A 473 33.54 -13.61 -3.23
N ILE A 474 33.54 -14.93 -3.40
CA ILE A 474 33.22 -15.91 -2.36
C ILE A 474 34.45 -16.80 -2.15
N GLY A 475 35.00 -16.80 -0.93
CA GLY A 475 36.13 -17.68 -0.58
C GLY A 475 35.70 -19.13 -0.38
N GLU A 476 36.64 -20.08 -0.42
CA GLU A 476 36.34 -21.54 -0.26
C GLU A 476 35.65 -21.89 1.07
N GLU A 477 36.11 -21.33 2.19
CA GLU A 477 35.47 -21.55 3.49
C GLU A 477 34.07 -20.91 3.54
N GLU A 478 33.91 -19.74 2.91
CA GLU A 478 32.62 -19.06 2.80
C GLU A 478 31.64 -19.83 1.93
N SER A 479 32.10 -20.38 0.80
CA SER A 479 31.27 -21.16 -0.11
C SER A 479 30.75 -22.44 0.56
N HIS A 480 31.59 -23.11 1.35
CA HIS A 480 31.19 -24.26 2.17
C HIS A 480 30.14 -23.87 3.22
N ASN A 481 30.30 -22.73 3.88
CA ASN A 481 29.33 -22.23 4.87
C ASN A 481 27.99 -21.85 4.23
N LEU A 482 28.03 -21.13 3.11
CA LEU A 482 26.82 -20.78 2.36
C LEU A 482 26.10 -22.05 1.91
N SER A 483 26.81 -23.03 1.37
CA SER A 483 26.21 -24.31 0.98
C SER A 483 25.57 -25.03 2.18
N HIS A 484 26.22 -25.04 3.35
CA HIS A 484 25.63 -25.61 4.57
C HIS A 484 24.35 -24.87 5.00
N ILE A 485 24.32 -23.54 4.90
CA ILE A 485 23.12 -22.73 5.23
C ILE A 485 21.99 -23.02 4.25
N LEU A 486 22.28 -23.04 2.95
CA LEU A 486 21.28 -23.29 1.92
C LEU A 486 20.72 -24.70 2.00
N ASN A 487 21.58 -25.72 2.20
CA ASN A 487 21.15 -27.09 2.46
C ASN A 487 20.24 -27.19 3.69
N PHE A 488 20.57 -26.48 4.78
CA PHE A 488 19.72 -26.44 5.97
C PHE A 488 18.34 -25.83 5.69
N ILE A 489 18.26 -24.84 4.80
CA ILE A 489 16.99 -24.23 4.38
C ILE A 489 16.21 -25.21 3.49
N LEU A 490 16.85 -25.84 2.51
CA LEU A 490 16.24 -26.84 1.63
C LEU A 490 15.68 -28.04 2.43
N ASP A 491 16.44 -28.53 3.41
CA ASP A 491 16.03 -29.63 4.30
C ASP A 491 14.79 -29.30 5.14
N PHE A 492 14.52 -28.01 5.37
CA PHE A 492 13.37 -27.58 6.18
C PHE A 492 12.03 -27.79 5.46
N LYS A 493 12.03 -28.12 4.16
CA LYS A 493 10.87 -28.49 3.32
C LYS A 493 9.63 -27.64 3.58
N LEU A 494 9.66 -26.44 3.00
CA LEU A 494 8.62 -25.42 3.17
C LEU A 494 7.30 -25.79 2.49
N THR A 495 7.34 -26.57 1.41
CA THR A 495 6.17 -27.00 0.65
C THR A 495 5.89 -28.50 0.81
N PRO A 496 4.61 -28.91 0.92
CA PRO A 496 4.23 -30.32 0.93
C PRO A 496 4.14 -30.95 -0.46
N THR A 497 4.21 -30.16 -1.53
CA THR A 497 4.15 -30.63 -2.93
C THR A 497 5.53 -31.02 -3.46
N ALA A 498 5.57 -31.71 -4.60
CA ALA A 498 6.81 -32.11 -5.27
C ALA A 498 7.78 -30.93 -5.44
N ALA A 499 9.08 -31.22 -5.50
CA ALA A 499 10.15 -30.24 -5.61
C ALA A 499 9.81 -29.19 -6.67
N SER A 500 9.72 -27.93 -6.24
CA SER A 500 9.39 -26.83 -7.15
C SER A 500 10.60 -26.51 -8.04
N ALA A 501 10.38 -25.92 -9.22
CA ALA A 501 11.48 -25.47 -10.07
C ALA A 501 12.46 -24.56 -9.32
N SER A 502 11.95 -23.67 -8.44
CA SER A 502 12.77 -22.81 -7.58
C SER A 502 13.63 -23.57 -6.57
N GLU A 503 13.16 -24.71 -6.07
CA GLU A 503 13.89 -25.55 -5.11
C GLU A 503 15.04 -26.29 -5.81
N HIS A 504 14.77 -26.81 -7.01
CA HIS A 504 15.80 -27.42 -7.87
C HIS A 504 16.90 -26.39 -8.20
N ARG A 505 16.49 -25.18 -8.57
CA ARG A 505 17.42 -24.08 -8.88
C ARG A 505 18.29 -23.69 -7.69
N LEU A 506 17.70 -23.54 -6.49
CA LEU A 506 18.47 -23.28 -5.27
C LEU A 506 19.39 -24.46 -4.91
N SER A 507 18.95 -25.70 -5.13
CA SER A 507 19.79 -26.90 -4.94
C SER A 507 21.00 -26.88 -5.87
N ASN A 508 20.82 -26.49 -7.14
CA ASN A 508 21.90 -26.36 -8.12
C ASN A 508 22.92 -25.30 -7.69
N VAL A 509 22.45 -24.12 -7.25
CA VAL A 509 23.35 -23.09 -6.67
C VAL A 509 24.12 -23.66 -5.48
N THR A 510 23.44 -24.40 -4.60
CA THR A 510 24.03 -25.01 -3.40
C THR A 510 25.12 -26.02 -3.73
N GLN A 511 24.92 -26.82 -4.79
CA GLN A 511 25.91 -27.77 -5.31
C GLN A 511 27.12 -27.04 -5.87
N ILE A 512 26.91 -26.04 -6.75
CA ILE A 512 27.96 -25.24 -7.39
C ILE A 512 28.90 -24.60 -6.37
N LEU A 513 28.37 -24.08 -5.26
CA LEU A 513 29.17 -23.47 -4.18
C LEU A 513 30.27 -24.41 -3.61
N THR A 514 30.12 -25.72 -3.75
CA THR A 514 31.06 -26.72 -3.20
C THR A 514 31.77 -27.55 -4.27
N SER A 515 31.45 -27.34 -5.55
CA SER A 515 31.99 -28.12 -6.66
C SER A 515 33.29 -27.53 -7.20
N HIS A 516 34.14 -28.39 -7.75
CA HIS A 516 35.27 -27.93 -8.57
C HIS A 516 34.78 -27.52 -9.96
N LEU A 517 35.56 -26.69 -10.66
CA LEU A 517 35.19 -26.20 -12.00
C LEU A 517 34.93 -27.35 -13.00
N SER A 518 35.67 -28.46 -12.92
CA SER A 518 35.44 -29.65 -13.74
C SER A 518 34.07 -30.30 -13.51
N ASP A 519 33.62 -30.31 -12.26
CA ASP A 519 32.36 -30.95 -11.87
C ASP A 519 31.17 -30.07 -12.29
N ILE A 520 31.34 -28.75 -12.20
CA ILE A 520 30.38 -27.76 -12.71
C ILE A 520 30.21 -27.93 -14.22
N MET A 521 31.31 -28.02 -14.98
CA MET A 521 31.25 -28.23 -16.43
C MET A 521 30.62 -29.58 -16.81
N THR A 522 30.89 -30.64 -16.04
CA THR A 522 30.25 -31.95 -16.25
C THR A 522 28.74 -31.85 -16.04
N SER A 523 28.30 -31.23 -14.94
CA SER A 523 26.88 -31.01 -14.63
C SER A 523 26.19 -30.12 -15.68
N PHE A 524 26.91 -29.14 -16.23
CA PHE A 524 26.44 -28.31 -17.34
C PHE A 524 26.18 -29.14 -18.60
N TYR A 525 27.10 -30.04 -18.95
CA TYR A 525 26.97 -30.91 -20.12
C TYR A 525 25.88 -31.97 -19.97
N ASP A 526 25.69 -32.48 -18.76
CA ASP A 526 24.61 -33.42 -18.46
C ASP A 526 23.22 -32.74 -18.47
N GLY A 527 23.19 -31.40 -18.53
CA GLY A 527 21.97 -30.61 -18.58
C GLY A 527 21.35 -30.38 -17.20
N ASP A 528 22.05 -30.71 -16.11
CA ASP A 528 21.53 -30.58 -14.74
C ASP A 528 21.34 -29.11 -14.34
N LEU A 529 22.09 -28.19 -14.95
CA LEU A 529 22.08 -26.74 -14.67
C LEU A 529 21.15 -25.93 -15.61
N TYR A 530 20.17 -26.58 -16.25
CA TYR A 530 19.30 -25.95 -17.26
C TYR A 530 18.41 -24.82 -16.73
N ASP A 531 18.15 -24.80 -15.43
CA ASP A 531 17.28 -23.84 -14.73
C ASP A 531 17.99 -22.55 -14.32
N LEU A 532 19.32 -22.52 -14.34
CA LEU A 532 20.12 -21.31 -14.16
C LEU A 532 20.29 -20.59 -15.50
N SER A 533 20.11 -19.27 -15.51
CA SER A 533 20.41 -18.47 -16.71
C SER A 533 21.91 -18.48 -17.02
N THR A 534 22.28 -18.19 -18.27
CA THR A 534 23.70 -18.19 -18.68
C THR A 534 24.50 -17.18 -17.86
N GLU A 535 23.94 -16.00 -17.64
CA GLU A 535 24.55 -14.94 -16.83
C GLU A 535 24.70 -15.34 -15.36
N GLU A 536 23.70 -16.01 -14.77
CA GLU A 536 23.79 -16.51 -13.39
C GLU A 536 24.89 -17.55 -13.22
N LEU A 537 25.00 -18.50 -14.15
CA LEU A 537 26.02 -19.54 -14.09
C LEU A 537 27.43 -18.95 -14.23
N ILE A 538 27.61 -18.03 -15.19
CA ILE A 538 28.86 -17.28 -15.36
C ILE A 538 29.20 -16.53 -14.07
N ARG A 539 28.23 -15.78 -13.53
CA ARG A 539 28.40 -14.99 -12.32
C ARG A 539 28.81 -15.85 -11.13
N LEU A 540 28.22 -17.03 -10.94
CA LEU A 540 28.61 -17.96 -9.88
C LEU A 540 30.07 -18.41 -10.03
N ILE A 541 30.49 -18.76 -11.25
CA ILE A 541 31.87 -19.19 -11.52
C ILE A 541 32.84 -18.03 -11.27
N GLU A 542 32.51 -16.81 -11.67
CA GLU A 542 33.32 -15.62 -11.40
C GLU A 542 33.46 -15.32 -9.91
N LEU A 543 32.38 -15.51 -9.13
CA LEU A 543 32.38 -15.30 -7.69
C LEU A 543 33.25 -16.32 -6.95
N LEU A 544 33.22 -17.59 -7.38
CA LEU A 544 33.89 -18.71 -6.69
C LEU A 544 35.36 -18.88 -7.10
N PHE A 545 35.71 -18.60 -8.35
CA PHE A 545 37.03 -18.91 -8.90
C PHE A 545 37.81 -17.65 -9.28
N VAL A 546 39.07 -17.61 -8.85
CA VAL A 546 40.02 -16.56 -9.24
C VAL A 546 40.21 -16.56 -10.76
N GLN A 547 40.44 -15.38 -11.33
CA GLN A 547 40.70 -15.22 -12.75
C GLN A 547 41.91 -16.06 -13.19
N SER A 548 41.66 -16.95 -14.14
CA SER A 548 42.64 -17.87 -14.72
C SER A 548 42.22 -18.27 -16.13
N ASP A 549 43.17 -18.69 -16.95
CA ASP A 549 42.90 -19.14 -18.34
C ASP A 549 41.92 -20.30 -18.39
N VAL A 550 41.95 -21.18 -17.38
CA VAL A 550 41.01 -22.31 -17.26
C VAL A 550 39.60 -21.80 -17.02
N ARG A 551 39.43 -20.83 -16.11
CA ARG A 551 38.15 -20.20 -15.85
C ARG A 551 37.60 -19.53 -17.11
N GLU A 552 38.39 -18.69 -17.78
CA GLU A 552 37.95 -17.97 -18.99
C GLU A 552 37.57 -18.93 -20.13
N ARG A 553 38.30 -20.04 -20.30
CA ARG A 553 37.94 -21.07 -21.27
C ARG A 553 36.60 -21.71 -20.96
N CYS A 554 36.37 -22.11 -19.70
CA CYS A 554 35.09 -22.69 -19.29
C CYS A 554 33.93 -21.69 -19.47
N LEU A 555 34.13 -20.41 -19.15
CA LEU A 555 33.12 -19.37 -19.37
C LEU A 555 32.81 -19.19 -20.86
N GLY A 556 33.83 -19.19 -21.72
CA GLY A 556 33.66 -19.12 -23.18
C GLY A 556 32.89 -20.33 -23.73
N GLU A 557 33.20 -21.52 -23.24
CA GLU A 557 32.54 -22.77 -23.62
C GLU A 557 31.06 -22.79 -23.20
N ILE A 558 30.73 -22.33 -21.99
CA ILE A 558 29.33 -22.18 -21.54
C ILE A 558 28.54 -21.25 -22.47
N LYS A 559 29.13 -20.10 -22.84
CA LYS A 559 28.51 -19.13 -23.76
C LYS A 559 28.31 -19.74 -25.14
N GLU A 560 29.36 -20.33 -25.70
CA GLU A 560 29.33 -20.92 -27.03
C GLU A 560 28.27 -22.03 -27.14
N VAL A 561 28.20 -22.92 -26.13
CA VAL A 561 27.21 -24.00 -26.12
C VAL A 561 25.80 -23.42 -26.00
N ARG A 562 25.53 -22.47 -25.10
CA ARG A 562 24.16 -21.95 -24.92
C ARG A 562 23.69 -20.97 -25.99
N GLU A 563 24.60 -20.24 -26.64
CA GLU A 563 24.28 -19.30 -27.72
C GLU A 563 24.32 -19.96 -29.11
N GLY A 564 25.02 -21.09 -29.23
CA GLY A 564 25.13 -21.88 -30.46
C GLY A 564 23.93 -22.78 -30.76
N PHE A 565 23.01 -22.94 -29.79
CA PHE A 565 21.71 -23.59 -29.94
C PHE A 565 20.60 -22.55 -29.96
#